data_AF-A0A1C3KKW0-F1
#
_entry.id   AF-A0A1C3KKW0-F1
#
_cell.length_a   1.000
_cell.length_b   1.000
_cell.length_c   1.000
_cell.angle_alpha   90.00
_cell.angle_beta   90.00
_cell.angle_gamma   90.00
#
_symmetry.space_group_name_H-M   'P 1'
#
loop_
_entity.id
_entity.type
_entity.pdbx_description
1 polymer ?
#
loop_
_entity_poly.entity_id
_entity_poly.type
_entity_poly.pdbx_seq_one_letter_code
_entity_poly.pdbx_strand_id
1 'polypeptide(L)'
;MATEIQFMKRTLPSAMFLKFFYENNNVIKKLDSKIKLYKSGINYEEIISIIEDEFQKIQDEIVRTFNNDHAICCRNINYYFDLLNATIKSANVFSGNIRDNIIHKVEEQWKKVLQIKNMDECTKEMDFDSIRKRCILKHLYDLKLDKRAIMSNHNVYKTFLQEKWEKIIGYTNPEHGHLYIKIENDSVGIIEQYSNFLYSYDYICDFDLDKLSSDDITVSTDIQNLINNISLDKISTNNVNKACYNENYIKMLKTKTTSIQSMNNLLSIGIALLGFSLIFIFLYRFSPLGNILRRYKKNKNEVDENTNEEFPELYENAENIGRYISYTSESH
;
A
#
# COMPACT_ATOMS: atom_id res chain seq x y z
N MET A 1 -20.06 22.58 -20.84
CA MET A 1 -19.63 21.65 -19.77
C MET A 1 -20.74 20.69 -19.35
N ALA A 2 -21.81 21.12 -18.64
CA ALA A 2 -22.83 20.19 -18.11
C ALA A 2 -23.47 19.28 -19.18
N THR A 3 -23.79 19.82 -20.36
CA THR A 3 -24.33 19.08 -21.51
C THR A 3 -23.35 18.04 -22.06
N GLU A 4 -22.05 18.33 -22.03
CA GLU A 4 -20.98 17.44 -22.52
C GLU A 4 -20.71 16.30 -21.53
N ILE A 5 -20.79 16.57 -20.21
CA ILE A 5 -20.74 15.54 -19.16
C ILE A 5 -21.95 14.60 -19.30
N GLN A 6 -23.14 15.14 -19.55
CA GLN A 6 -24.33 14.31 -19.77
C GLN A 6 -24.29 13.53 -21.08
N PHE A 7 -23.62 14.05 -22.12
CA PHE A 7 -23.30 13.29 -23.32
C PHE A 7 -22.32 12.15 -23.02
N MET A 8 -21.19 12.41 -22.35
CA MET A 8 -20.23 11.37 -21.93
C MET A 8 -20.91 10.26 -21.12
N LYS A 9 -21.77 10.59 -20.16
CA LYS A 9 -22.52 9.60 -19.36
C LYS A 9 -23.42 8.68 -20.18
N ARG A 10 -23.73 9.01 -21.44
CA ARG A 10 -24.52 8.20 -22.38
C ARG A 10 -23.68 7.48 -23.44
N THR A 11 -22.42 7.90 -23.65
CA THR A 11 -21.58 7.46 -24.78
C THR A 11 -20.24 6.83 -24.37
N LEU A 12 -19.77 7.03 -23.15
CA LEU A 12 -18.58 6.34 -22.62
C LEU A 12 -18.85 4.84 -22.52
N PRO A 13 -17.99 3.97 -23.10
CA PRO A 13 -18.12 2.52 -22.94
C PRO A 13 -18.16 2.07 -21.48
N SER A 14 -17.38 2.70 -20.59
CA SER A 14 -17.42 2.41 -19.14
C SER A 14 -18.76 2.73 -18.46
N ALA A 15 -19.50 3.70 -19.01
CA ALA A 15 -20.81 4.14 -18.53
C ALA A 15 -21.96 3.45 -19.30
N MET A 16 -21.68 2.66 -20.34
CA MET A 16 -22.72 2.13 -21.23
C MET A 16 -23.68 1.16 -20.53
N PHE A 17 -23.22 0.37 -19.57
CA PHE A 17 -24.11 -0.41 -18.69
C PHE A 17 -24.89 0.48 -17.71
N LEU A 18 -24.27 1.56 -17.24
CA LEU A 18 -24.90 2.54 -16.35
C LEU A 18 -25.84 3.50 -17.08
N LYS A 19 -25.93 3.42 -18.42
CA LYS A 19 -26.74 4.29 -19.29
C LYS A 19 -28.21 4.29 -18.87
N PHE A 20 -28.74 3.13 -18.49
CA PHE A 20 -30.06 2.98 -17.87
C PHE A 20 -30.24 3.94 -16.67
N PHE A 21 -29.30 3.97 -15.72
CA PHE A 21 -29.31 4.87 -14.56
C PHE A 21 -29.15 6.37 -14.90
N TYR A 22 -28.79 6.71 -16.14
CA TYR A 22 -28.59 8.10 -16.57
C TYR A 22 -29.65 8.61 -17.54
N GLU A 23 -30.42 7.73 -18.20
CA GLU A 23 -31.44 8.11 -19.18
C GLU A 23 -32.85 8.23 -18.59
N ASN A 24 -33.29 7.31 -17.73
CA ASN A 24 -34.68 7.21 -17.27
C ASN A 24 -34.98 7.97 -15.97
N ASN A 25 -34.57 9.24 -15.90
CA ASN A 25 -34.30 9.99 -14.66
C ASN A 25 -33.18 9.37 -13.83
N ASN A 26 -32.19 10.19 -13.45
CA ASN A 26 -31.04 9.68 -12.69
C ASN A 26 -31.48 9.24 -11.29
N VAL A 27 -31.47 7.93 -11.05
CA VAL A 27 -31.89 7.28 -9.81
C VAL A 27 -31.20 7.89 -8.60
N ILE A 28 -29.88 8.03 -8.68
CA ILE A 28 -29.07 8.59 -7.60
C ILE A 28 -29.45 10.06 -7.35
N LYS A 29 -29.81 10.85 -8.37
CA LYS A 29 -30.35 12.22 -8.20
C LYS A 29 -31.77 12.23 -7.62
N LYS A 30 -32.67 11.33 -8.05
CA LYS A 30 -34.04 11.18 -7.53
C LYS A 30 -33.99 10.85 -6.03
N LEU A 31 -33.18 9.86 -5.68
CA LEU A 31 -32.91 9.44 -4.32
C LEU A 31 -32.26 10.58 -3.49
N ASP A 32 -31.16 11.17 -3.96
CA ASP A 32 -30.46 12.28 -3.29
C ASP A 32 -31.38 13.48 -3.02
N SER A 33 -32.28 13.79 -3.96
CA SER A 33 -33.30 14.84 -3.77
C SER A 33 -34.34 14.47 -2.71
N LYS A 34 -34.82 13.22 -2.71
CA LYS A 34 -35.79 12.73 -1.70
C LYS A 34 -35.18 12.63 -0.30
N ILE A 35 -33.93 12.16 -0.22
CA ILE A 35 -33.11 12.17 0.99
C ILE A 35 -32.94 13.61 1.51
N LYS A 36 -32.57 14.58 0.66
CA LYS A 36 -32.43 16.00 1.07
C LYS A 36 -33.74 16.64 1.53
N LEU A 37 -34.87 16.21 0.99
CA LEU A 37 -36.19 16.66 1.40
C LEU A 37 -36.69 16.00 2.68
N TYR A 38 -36.03 14.95 3.17
CA TYR A 38 -36.41 14.23 4.39
C TYR A 38 -36.35 15.15 5.62
N LYS A 39 -37.53 15.55 6.09
CA LYS A 39 -37.75 16.14 7.42
C LYS A 39 -38.18 15.01 8.37
N SER A 40 -38.01 15.16 9.67
CA SER A 40 -38.22 14.11 10.69
C SER A 40 -39.69 13.67 10.93
N GLY A 41 -40.54 13.78 9.91
CA GLY A 41 -41.91 13.25 9.83
C GLY A 41 -42.33 12.86 8.41
N ILE A 42 -41.39 12.82 7.45
CA ILE A 42 -41.64 12.26 6.11
C ILE A 42 -41.42 10.74 6.17
N ASN A 43 -42.28 10.00 5.49
CA ASN A 43 -42.23 8.55 5.48
C ASN A 43 -41.06 8.04 4.60
N TYR A 44 -40.15 7.26 5.20
CA TYR A 44 -39.01 6.66 4.48
C TYR A 44 -39.41 5.49 3.57
N GLU A 45 -40.67 5.04 3.61
CA GLU A 45 -41.23 4.09 2.63
C GLU A 45 -41.13 4.59 1.18
N GLU A 46 -41.19 5.91 0.91
CA GLU A 46 -40.98 6.41 -0.46
C GLU A 46 -39.54 6.17 -0.93
N ILE A 47 -38.56 6.29 -0.03
CA ILE A 47 -37.15 6.01 -0.33
C ILE A 47 -36.97 4.51 -0.58
N ILE A 48 -37.61 3.65 0.22
CA ILE A 48 -37.62 2.20 0.00
C ILE A 48 -38.26 1.86 -1.36
N SER A 49 -39.42 2.41 -1.68
CA SER A 49 -40.11 2.17 -2.96
C SER A 49 -39.25 2.58 -4.16
N ILE A 50 -38.54 3.71 -4.07
CA ILE A 50 -37.57 4.14 -5.10
C ILE A 50 -36.41 3.15 -5.22
N ILE A 51 -35.92 2.60 -4.11
CA ILE A 51 -34.87 1.58 -4.14
C ILE A 51 -35.40 0.30 -4.81
N GLU A 52 -36.57 -0.20 -4.42
CA GLU A 52 -37.13 -1.46 -4.94
C GLU A 52 -37.46 -1.40 -6.45
N ASP A 53 -38.10 -0.32 -6.92
CA ASP A 53 -38.40 -0.07 -8.33
C ASP A 53 -37.12 -0.09 -9.21
N GLU A 54 -36.03 0.48 -8.69
CA GLU A 54 -34.78 0.58 -9.45
C GLU A 54 -33.96 -0.72 -9.39
N PHE A 55 -33.99 -1.46 -8.27
CA PHE A 55 -33.44 -2.81 -8.22
C PHE A 55 -34.19 -3.79 -9.13
N GLN A 56 -35.50 -3.63 -9.36
CA GLN A 56 -36.22 -4.44 -10.35
C GLN A 56 -35.69 -4.19 -11.77
N LYS A 57 -35.55 -2.92 -12.17
CA LYS A 57 -35.01 -2.56 -13.50
C LYS A 57 -33.57 -3.04 -13.71
N ILE A 58 -32.75 -3.08 -12.66
CA ILE A 58 -31.40 -3.69 -12.71
C ILE A 58 -31.50 -5.19 -13.04
N GLN A 59 -32.41 -5.92 -12.38
CA GLN A 59 -32.63 -7.35 -12.63
C GLN A 59 -33.08 -7.57 -14.08
N ASP A 60 -34.04 -6.78 -14.56
CA ASP A 60 -34.55 -6.88 -15.93
C ASP A 60 -33.44 -6.61 -16.97
N GLU A 61 -32.59 -5.61 -16.75
CA GLU A 61 -31.46 -5.28 -17.63
C GLU A 61 -30.37 -6.36 -17.61
N ILE A 62 -30.10 -6.96 -16.44
CA ILE A 62 -29.21 -8.12 -16.31
C ILE A 62 -29.76 -9.32 -17.11
N VAL A 63 -31.06 -9.59 -16.98
CA VAL A 63 -31.73 -10.67 -17.71
C VAL A 63 -31.67 -10.43 -19.22
N ARG A 64 -31.87 -9.18 -19.66
CA ARG A 64 -31.93 -8.79 -21.08
C ARG A 64 -30.58 -8.70 -21.78
N THR A 65 -29.56 -8.16 -21.10
CA THR A 65 -28.33 -7.68 -21.77
C THR A 65 -27.10 -8.55 -21.48
N PHE A 66 -27.09 -9.38 -20.43
CA PHE A 66 -25.90 -10.15 -20.03
C PHE A 66 -25.94 -11.60 -20.47
N ASN A 67 -25.05 -11.96 -21.39
CA ASN A 67 -24.82 -13.36 -21.76
C ASN A 67 -23.56 -13.90 -21.05
N ASN A 68 -22.36 -13.45 -21.44
CA ASN A 68 -21.10 -14.07 -21.01
C ASN A 68 -20.09 -13.12 -20.28
N ASP A 69 -20.32 -11.81 -20.24
CA ASP A 69 -19.37 -10.83 -19.65
C ASP A 69 -19.51 -10.70 -18.12
N HIS A 70 -19.35 -11.81 -17.41
CA HIS A 70 -19.61 -11.92 -15.97
C HIS A 70 -18.80 -10.91 -15.13
N ALA A 71 -17.49 -10.83 -15.35
CA ALA A 71 -16.60 -9.95 -14.59
C ALA A 71 -16.90 -8.45 -14.79
N ILE A 72 -17.33 -8.04 -15.99
CA ILE A 72 -17.77 -6.66 -16.26
C ILE A 72 -19.08 -6.38 -15.51
N CYS A 73 -19.99 -7.35 -15.48
CA CYS A 73 -21.23 -7.27 -14.72
C CYS A 73 -20.96 -7.07 -13.23
N CYS A 74 -20.21 -7.98 -12.58
CA CYS A 74 -19.87 -7.90 -11.16
C CYS A 74 -19.26 -6.55 -10.79
N ARG A 75 -18.27 -6.06 -11.56
CA ARG A 75 -17.62 -4.75 -11.29
C ARG A 75 -18.62 -3.59 -11.34
N ASN A 76 -19.51 -3.60 -12.32
CA ASN A 76 -20.43 -2.50 -12.54
C ASN A 76 -21.58 -2.46 -11.53
N ILE A 77 -22.19 -3.59 -11.18
CA ILE A 77 -23.30 -3.58 -10.22
C ILE A 77 -22.79 -3.41 -8.79
N ASN A 78 -21.61 -3.96 -8.45
CA ASN A 78 -20.96 -3.65 -7.17
C ASN A 78 -20.72 -2.14 -7.02
N TYR A 79 -20.18 -1.47 -8.04
CA TYR A 79 -20.03 -0.02 -8.04
C TYR A 79 -21.35 0.73 -7.85
N TYR A 80 -22.43 0.31 -8.53
CA TYR A 80 -23.73 0.95 -8.36
C TYR A 80 -24.23 0.82 -6.90
N PHE A 81 -24.08 -0.36 -6.31
CA PHE A 81 -24.41 -0.58 -4.91
C PHE A 81 -23.55 0.26 -3.96
N ASP A 82 -22.23 0.30 -4.19
CA ASP A 82 -21.30 1.06 -3.36
C ASP A 82 -21.63 2.58 -3.43
N LEU A 83 -22.02 3.09 -4.60
CA LEU A 83 -22.53 4.47 -4.80
C LEU A 83 -23.87 4.72 -4.10
N LEU A 84 -24.78 3.74 -4.11
CA LEU A 84 -26.08 3.80 -3.44
C LEU A 84 -25.91 3.85 -1.91
N ASN A 85 -25.11 2.93 -1.36
CA ASN A 85 -24.78 2.89 0.06
C ASN A 85 -24.07 4.17 0.52
N ALA A 86 -23.11 4.67 -0.27
CA ALA A 86 -22.47 5.96 0.00
C ALA A 86 -23.49 7.11 0.02
N THR A 87 -24.40 7.16 -0.96
CA THR A 87 -25.47 8.18 -1.01
C THR A 87 -26.37 8.16 0.22
N ILE A 88 -26.76 6.97 0.71
CA ILE A 88 -27.62 6.83 1.89
C ILE A 88 -26.86 7.17 3.19
N LYS A 89 -25.63 6.67 3.35
CA LYS A 89 -24.86 6.83 4.59
C LYS A 89 -24.27 8.23 4.75
N SER A 90 -23.78 8.86 3.68
CA SER A 90 -23.21 10.23 3.72
C SER A 90 -24.27 11.32 3.90
N ALA A 91 -25.56 11.03 3.68
CA ALA A 91 -26.62 12.02 3.79
C ALA A 91 -26.82 12.58 5.21
N ASN A 92 -26.54 11.77 6.23
CA ASN A 92 -26.69 12.08 7.66
C ASN A 92 -28.06 12.64 8.13
N VAL A 93 -29.11 12.57 7.32
CA VAL A 93 -30.48 13.01 7.67
C VAL A 93 -31.29 11.95 8.44
N PHE A 94 -30.90 10.69 8.38
CA PHE A 94 -31.60 9.58 9.02
C PHE A 94 -31.05 9.32 10.43
N SER A 95 -31.95 9.06 11.39
CA SER A 95 -31.59 8.39 12.63
C SER A 95 -30.99 7.01 12.35
N GLY A 96 -30.17 6.47 13.26
CA GLY A 96 -29.47 5.20 13.07
C GLY A 96 -30.40 4.07 12.60
N ASN A 97 -31.44 3.77 13.38
CA ASN A 97 -32.42 2.73 13.05
C ASN A 97 -33.06 2.90 11.64
N ILE A 98 -33.46 4.11 11.24
CA ILE A 98 -34.01 4.34 9.89
C ILE A 98 -32.95 4.12 8.80
N ARG A 99 -31.72 4.58 9.03
CA ARG A 99 -30.58 4.38 8.14
C ARG A 99 -30.29 2.89 7.96
N ASP A 100 -30.26 2.15 9.07
CA ASP A 100 -29.95 0.71 9.11
C ASP A 100 -31.06 -0.09 8.41
N ASN A 101 -32.34 0.26 8.59
CA ASN A 101 -33.45 -0.37 7.87
C ASN A 101 -33.38 -0.14 6.35
N ILE A 102 -33.04 1.08 5.91
CA ILE A 102 -32.86 1.37 4.47
C ILE A 102 -31.66 0.59 3.92
N ILE A 103 -30.55 0.51 4.65
CA ILE A 103 -29.35 -0.23 4.23
C ILE A 103 -29.60 -1.74 4.17
N HIS A 104 -30.26 -2.31 5.20
CA HIS A 104 -30.70 -3.71 5.19
C HIS A 104 -31.57 -4.01 3.97
N LYS A 105 -32.48 -3.09 3.62
CA LYS A 105 -33.35 -3.23 2.45
C LYS A 105 -32.59 -3.20 1.11
N VAL A 106 -31.56 -2.35 1.02
CA VAL A 106 -30.63 -2.32 -0.12
C VAL A 106 -29.83 -3.64 -0.22
N GLU A 107 -29.40 -4.20 0.91
CA GLU A 107 -28.71 -5.50 0.98
C GLU A 107 -29.61 -6.69 0.59
N GLU A 108 -30.89 -6.69 1.00
CA GLU A 108 -31.88 -7.69 0.56
C GLU A 108 -32.06 -7.68 -0.96
N GLN A 109 -32.29 -6.50 -1.55
CA GLN A 109 -32.52 -6.40 -2.99
C GLN A 109 -31.25 -6.74 -3.78
N TRP A 110 -30.07 -6.45 -3.23
CA TRP A 110 -28.80 -6.89 -3.79
C TRP A 110 -28.63 -8.42 -3.80
N LYS A 111 -29.00 -9.11 -2.72
CA LYS A 111 -28.94 -10.59 -2.67
C LYS A 111 -29.80 -11.23 -3.77
N LYS A 112 -30.94 -10.62 -4.12
CA LYS A 112 -31.79 -11.08 -5.24
C LYS A 112 -31.11 -10.86 -6.60
N VAL A 113 -30.43 -9.72 -6.80
CA VAL A 113 -29.66 -9.48 -8.03
C VAL A 113 -28.57 -10.53 -8.21
N LEU A 114 -27.84 -10.90 -7.14
CA LEU A 114 -26.79 -11.92 -7.20
C LEU A 114 -27.30 -13.34 -7.51
N GLN A 115 -28.58 -13.63 -7.27
CA GLN A 115 -29.17 -14.94 -7.62
C GLN A 115 -29.47 -15.10 -9.11
N ILE A 116 -29.34 -14.04 -9.91
CA ILE A 116 -29.60 -14.06 -11.36
C ILE A 116 -28.34 -14.52 -12.10
N LYS A 117 -28.47 -15.55 -12.95
CA LYS A 117 -27.40 -16.03 -13.86
C LYS A 117 -26.08 -16.37 -13.15
N ASN A 118 -26.16 -17.04 -12.00
CA ASN A 118 -25.01 -17.47 -11.19
C ASN A 118 -24.04 -16.33 -10.84
N MET A 119 -24.58 -15.17 -10.46
CA MET A 119 -23.80 -14.03 -9.95
C MET A 119 -23.38 -14.19 -8.49
N ASP A 120 -23.52 -15.37 -7.89
CA ASP A 120 -22.97 -15.71 -6.59
C ASP A 120 -21.44 -15.64 -6.57
N GLU A 121 -20.77 -15.81 -7.72
CA GLU A 121 -19.33 -15.52 -7.91
C GLU A 121 -18.97 -14.03 -7.74
N CYS A 122 -19.93 -13.10 -7.84
CA CYS A 122 -19.73 -11.67 -7.54
C CYS A 122 -19.60 -11.43 -6.03
N THR A 123 -18.57 -12.02 -5.42
CA THR A 123 -18.25 -11.95 -3.99
C THR A 123 -18.15 -10.49 -3.53
N LYS A 124 -18.73 -10.20 -2.36
CA LYS A 124 -18.83 -8.82 -1.87
C LYS A 124 -18.77 -8.74 -0.35
N GLU A 125 -17.61 -8.32 0.12
CA GLU A 125 -17.44 -7.78 1.46
C GLU A 125 -17.81 -6.28 1.44
N MET A 126 -18.44 -5.80 2.52
CA MET A 126 -18.98 -4.44 2.62
C MET A 126 -18.13 -3.51 3.49
N ASP A 127 -16.98 -4.00 3.94
CA ASP A 127 -15.98 -3.20 4.65
C ASP A 127 -15.37 -2.15 3.71
N PHE A 128 -14.69 -1.16 4.30
CA PHE A 128 -14.12 -0.07 3.53
C PHE A 128 -12.96 -0.50 2.63
N ASP A 129 -12.12 -1.47 3.01
CA ASP A 129 -10.99 -1.92 2.20
C ASP A 129 -11.47 -2.57 0.91
N SER A 130 -12.44 -3.47 1.00
CA SER A 130 -13.06 -4.12 -0.15
C SER A 130 -13.78 -3.14 -1.08
N ILE A 131 -14.49 -2.14 -0.56
CA ILE A 131 -15.08 -1.07 -1.40
C ILE A 131 -13.99 -0.29 -2.14
N ARG A 132 -12.90 0.09 -1.45
CA ARG A 132 -11.79 0.84 -2.05
C ARG A 132 -11.08 0.03 -3.15
N LYS A 133 -10.79 -1.25 -2.89
CA LYS A 133 -10.24 -2.21 -3.88
C LYS A 133 -11.14 -2.33 -5.11
N ARG A 134 -12.45 -2.48 -4.94
CA ARG A 134 -13.41 -2.50 -6.06
C ARG A 134 -13.41 -1.20 -6.87
N CYS A 135 -13.33 -0.05 -6.21
CA CYS A 135 -13.24 1.25 -6.88
C CYS A 135 -11.96 1.38 -7.72
N ILE A 136 -10.81 0.96 -7.16
CA ILE A 136 -9.51 0.96 -7.84
C ILE A 136 -9.55 0.07 -9.09
N LEU A 137 -10.02 -1.17 -8.96
CA LEU A 137 -10.18 -2.10 -10.08
C LEU A 137 -11.10 -1.50 -11.16
N LYS A 138 -12.32 -1.08 -10.79
CA LYS A 138 -13.25 -0.49 -11.76
C LYS A 138 -12.65 0.74 -12.44
N HIS A 139 -11.94 1.60 -11.71
CA HIS A 139 -11.29 2.78 -12.30
C HIS A 139 -10.32 2.40 -13.41
N LEU A 140 -9.42 1.43 -13.18
CA LEU A 140 -8.48 0.97 -14.20
C LEU A 140 -9.16 0.37 -15.43
N TYR A 141 -10.19 -0.46 -15.25
CA TYR A 141 -10.97 -1.01 -16.37
C TYR A 141 -11.70 0.09 -17.15
N ASP A 142 -12.30 1.06 -16.46
CA ASP A 142 -13.00 2.18 -17.08
C ASP A 142 -12.05 3.08 -17.88
N LEU A 143 -10.84 3.37 -17.35
CA LEU A 143 -9.80 4.10 -18.07
C LEU A 143 -9.34 3.38 -19.36
N LYS A 144 -9.17 2.04 -19.31
CA LYS A 144 -8.82 1.23 -20.49
C LYS A 144 -9.91 1.28 -21.56
N LEU A 145 -11.17 1.19 -21.15
CA LEU A 145 -12.34 1.26 -22.04
C LEU A 145 -12.53 2.66 -22.65
N ASP A 146 -12.31 3.72 -21.86
CA ASP A 146 -12.57 5.10 -22.26
C ASP A 146 -11.38 5.81 -22.93
N LYS A 147 -10.24 5.12 -23.14
CA LYS A 147 -8.96 5.66 -23.68
C LYS A 147 -9.15 6.68 -24.83
N ARG A 148 -10.03 6.40 -25.79
CA ARG A 148 -10.36 7.31 -26.92
C ARG A 148 -11.09 8.58 -26.51
N ALA A 149 -12.05 8.48 -25.59
CA ALA A 149 -12.82 9.62 -25.10
C ALA A 149 -11.97 10.53 -24.21
N ILE A 150 -11.08 9.95 -23.41
CA ILE A 150 -10.10 10.67 -22.58
C ILE A 150 -9.23 11.56 -23.48
N MET A 151 -8.58 10.96 -24.50
CA MET A 151 -7.76 11.70 -25.49
C MET A 151 -8.52 12.80 -26.22
N SER A 152 -9.85 12.69 -26.33
CA SER A 152 -10.69 13.67 -27.04
C SER A 152 -11.03 14.89 -26.19
N ASN A 153 -11.19 14.75 -24.87
CA ASN A 153 -11.52 15.88 -23.99
C ASN A 153 -11.15 15.62 -22.51
N HIS A 154 -9.86 15.78 -22.19
CA HIS A 154 -9.29 15.59 -20.86
C HIS A 154 -10.02 16.34 -19.74
N ASN A 155 -10.41 17.61 -19.97
CA ASN A 155 -11.02 18.45 -18.93
C ASN A 155 -12.42 17.95 -18.56
N VAL A 156 -13.26 17.63 -19.55
CA VAL A 156 -14.61 17.12 -19.29
C VAL A 156 -14.54 15.71 -18.69
N TYR A 157 -13.59 14.87 -19.11
CA TYR A 157 -13.40 13.55 -18.50
C TYR A 157 -12.94 13.64 -17.03
N LYS A 158 -12.05 14.57 -16.68
CA LYS A 158 -11.64 14.82 -15.30
C LYS A 158 -12.83 15.22 -14.41
N THR A 159 -13.71 16.10 -14.89
CA THR A 159 -14.94 16.45 -14.15
C THR A 159 -15.90 15.26 -14.04
N PHE A 160 -16.01 14.42 -15.07
CA PHE A 160 -16.78 13.18 -14.99
C PHE A 160 -16.24 12.22 -13.92
N LEU A 161 -14.91 12.02 -13.82
CA LEU A 161 -14.29 11.21 -12.76
C LEU A 161 -14.57 11.77 -11.36
N GLN A 162 -14.54 13.10 -11.21
CA GLN A 162 -14.90 13.74 -9.95
C GLN A 162 -16.34 13.42 -9.55
N GLU A 163 -17.33 13.74 -10.41
CA GLU A 163 -18.76 13.46 -10.14
C GLU A 163 -19.06 11.97 -9.90
N LYS A 164 -18.27 11.07 -10.50
CA LYS A 164 -18.41 9.61 -10.38
C LYS A 164 -17.96 9.10 -9.00
N TRP A 165 -16.81 9.56 -8.52
CA TRP A 165 -16.16 9.00 -7.33
C TRP A 165 -16.40 9.80 -6.04
N GLU A 166 -16.74 11.08 -6.12
CA GLU A 166 -16.86 12.01 -4.97
C GLU A 166 -17.67 11.43 -3.80
N LYS A 167 -18.86 10.88 -4.05
CA LYS A 167 -19.70 10.31 -2.99
C LYS A 167 -19.06 9.10 -2.30
N ILE A 168 -18.46 8.19 -3.08
CA ILE A 168 -17.84 6.98 -2.50
C ILE A 168 -16.58 7.37 -1.75
N ILE A 169 -15.77 8.30 -2.26
CA ILE A 169 -14.60 8.83 -1.56
C ILE A 169 -15.02 9.50 -0.24
N GLY A 170 -16.06 10.35 -0.26
CA GLY A 170 -16.59 11.00 0.95
C GLY A 170 -17.19 10.03 1.98
N TYR A 171 -17.66 8.86 1.56
CA TYR A 171 -18.12 7.79 2.46
C TYR A 171 -16.98 6.90 2.98
N THR A 172 -15.96 6.63 2.18
CA THR A 172 -14.94 5.61 2.46
C THR A 172 -13.59 6.15 2.93
N ASN A 173 -13.33 7.45 2.83
CA ASN A 173 -12.11 8.05 3.35
C ASN A 173 -12.14 8.16 4.89
N PRO A 174 -10.99 8.05 5.56
CA PRO A 174 -10.87 8.51 6.94
C PRO A 174 -11.02 10.03 7.02
N GLU A 175 -11.47 10.55 8.17
CA GLU A 175 -11.73 12.00 8.38
C GLU A 175 -10.53 12.89 8.05
N HIS A 176 -9.31 12.39 8.20
CA HIS A 176 -8.06 13.11 7.94
C HIS A 176 -7.48 12.90 6.53
N GLY A 177 -8.16 12.17 5.62
CA GLY A 177 -7.83 12.09 4.19
C GLY A 177 -6.49 11.43 3.79
N HIS A 178 -5.65 11.05 4.76
CA HIS A 178 -4.39 10.34 4.57
C HIS A 178 -4.65 8.87 4.22
N LEU A 179 -5.04 8.59 2.98
CA LEU A 179 -5.26 7.24 2.48
C LEU A 179 -4.48 7.04 1.18
N TYR A 180 -3.58 6.08 1.18
CA TYR A 180 -2.69 5.75 0.07
C TYR A 180 -2.96 4.36 -0.45
N ILE A 181 -2.73 4.15 -1.74
CA ILE A 181 -2.81 2.85 -2.39
C ILE A 181 -1.41 2.40 -2.84
N LYS A 182 -1.19 1.10 -2.85
CA LYS A 182 -0.16 0.42 -3.63
C LYS A 182 -0.86 -0.59 -4.54
N ILE A 183 -0.57 -0.57 -5.84
CA ILE A 183 -0.97 -1.61 -6.80
C ILE A 183 0.32 -2.22 -7.34
N GLU A 184 0.57 -3.51 -7.10
CA GLU A 184 1.88 -4.12 -7.35
C GLU A 184 1.81 -5.59 -7.80
N ASN A 185 2.14 -5.82 -9.07
CA ASN A 185 2.41 -7.15 -9.63
C ASN A 185 3.57 -7.09 -10.65
N ASP A 186 3.84 -8.21 -11.34
CA ASP A 186 4.93 -8.36 -12.30
C ASP A 186 4.92 -7.37 -13.49
N SER A 187 3.84 -6.59 -13.66
CA SER A 187 3.66 -5.62 -14.76
C SER A 187 3.09 -4.27 -14.33
N VAL A 188 2.78 -4.04 -13.05
CA VAL A 188 2.30 -2.75 -12.54
C VAL A 188 2.94 -2.42 -11.18
N GLY A 189 3.25 -1.15 -10.97
CA GLY A 189 3.67 -0.60 -9.68
C GLY A 189 3.22 0.85 -9.58
N ILE A 190 2.12 1.08 -8.87
CA ILE A 190 1.52 2.40 -8.67
C ILE A 190 1.44 2.64 -7.17
N ILE A 191 1.98 3.77 -6.70
CA ILE A 191 1.67 4.30 -5.36
C ILE A 191 1.16 5.73 -5.49
N GLU A 192 0.00 6.02 -4.89
CA GLU A 192 -0.66 7.32 -4.96
C GLU A 192 -1.62 7.51 -3.78
N GLN A 193 -2.05 8.74 -3.50
CA GLN A 193 -3.20 9.00 -2.63
C GLN A 193 -4.50 8.51 -3.30
N TYR A 194 -5.33 7.77 -2.58
CA TYR A 194 -6.54 7.11 -3.11
C TYR A 194 -7.48 8.05 -3.89
N SER A 195 -7.72 9.27 -3.37
CA SER A 195 -8.54 10.27 -4.06
C SER A 195 -7.92 10.80 -5.34
N ASN A 196 -6.60 11.03 -5.35
CA ASN A 196 -5.88 11.55 -6.52
C ASN A 196 -5.87 10.53 -7.65
N PHE A 197 -5.68 9.26 -7.30
CA PHE A 197 -5.77 8.13 -8.23
C PHE A 197 -7.13 8.09 -8.94
N LEU A 198 -8.23 8.08 -8.17
CA LEU A 198 -9.59 8.01 -8.73
C LEU A 198 -10.01 9.25 -9.53
N TYR A 199 -9.50 10.44 -9.20
CA TYR A 199 -9.75 11.68 -9.96
C TYR A 199 -8.82 11.91 -11.16
N SER A 200 -7.89 11.00 -11.42
CA SER A 200 -6.91 11.08 -12.51
C SER A 200 -7.16 10.03 -13.59
N TYR A 201 -6.83 10.37 -14.82
CA TYR A 201 -6.78 9.47 -15.98
C TYR A 201 -5.35 9.07 -16.37
N ASP A 202 -4.34 9.49 -15.61
CA ASP A 202 -2.92 9.32 -15.94
C ASP A 202 -2.47 7.83 -15.85
N TYR A 203 -3.33 6.97 -15.29
CA TYR A 203 -3.10 5.54 -15.05
C TYR A 203 -3.57 4.63 -16.20
N ILE A 204 -3.74 5.18 -17.41
CA ILE A 204 -3.97 4.37 -18.62
C ILE A 204 -2.66 3.66 -18.98
N CYS A 205 -2.63 2.35 -18.77
CA CYS A 205 -1.48 1.52 -19.11
C CYS A 205 -1.91 0.28 -19.90
N ASP A 206 -1.06 -0.15 -20.83
CA ASP A 206 -1.31 -1.29 -21.71
C ASP A 206 -0.85 -2.63 -21.09
N PHE A 207 -1.07 -2.80 -19.78
CA PHE A 207 -0.87 -4.07 -19.08
C PHE A 207 -2.13 -4.95 -19.07
N ASP A 208 -1.92 -6.20 -18.68
CA ASP A 208 -2.94 -7.24 -18.63
C ASP A 208 -3.80 -7.11 -17.36
N LEU A 209 -4.84 -6.27 -17.43
CA LEU A 209 -5.79 -6.06 -16.32
C LEU A 209 -6.51 -7.33 -15.86
N ASP A 210 -6.60 -8.35 -16.72
CA ASP A 210 -7.27 -9.61 -16.39
C ASP A 210 -6.42 -10.47 -15.42
N LYS A 211 -5.14 -10.11 -15.24
CA LYS A 211 -4.23 -10.66 -14.22
C LYS A 211 -4.16 -9.83 -12.94
N LEU A 212 -4.87 -8.71 -12.85
CA LEU A 212 -4.86 -7.87 -11.66
C LEU A 212 -5.94 -8.32 -10.67
N SER A 213 -5.51 -8.76 -9.49
CA SER A 213 -6.38 -9.22 -8.41
C SER A 213 -6.66 -8.12 -7.37
N SER A 214 -7.55 -8.41 -6.41
CA SER A 214 -7.71 -7.62 -5.18
C SER A 214 -6.46 -7.63 -4.29
N ASP A 215 -5.63 -8.66 -4.41
CA ASP A 215 -4.54 -8.96 -3.48
C ASP A 215 -3.24 -8.24 -3.90
N ASP A 216 -3.14 -7.89 -5.18
CA ASP A 216 -2.14 -6.96 -5.71
C ASP A 216 -2.39 -5.51 -5.24
N ILE A 217 -3.53 -5.23 -4.60
CA ILE A 217 -3.92 -3.90 -4.11
C ILE A 217 -3.81 -3.85 -2.59
N THR A 218 -2.93 -2.98 -2.09
CA THR A 218 -2.85 -2.62 -0.67
C THR A 218 -3.39 -1.21 -0.48
N VAL A 219 -4.25 -0.99 0.53
CA VAL A 219 -4.64 0.36 0.96
C VAL A 219 -4.16 0.59 2.39
N SER A 220 -3.57 1.76 2.66
CA SER A 220 -2.97 2.08 3.96
C SER A 220 -3.07 3.57 4.27
N THR A 221 -3.21 3.91 5.55
CA THR A 221 -3.00 5.29 6.03
C THR A 221 -1.52 5.58 6.31
N ASP A 222 -0.72 4.54 6.54
CA ASP A 222 0.73 4.62 6.70
C ASP A 222 1.45 4.38 5.36
N ILE A 223 2.11 5.43 4.87
CA ILE A 223 2.90 5.42 3.64
C ILE A 223 4.24 4.67 3.80
N GLN A 224 4.82 4.61 5.01
CA GLN A 224 6.06 3.88 5.28
C GLN A 224 5.83 2.38 5.23
N ASN A 225 4.69 1.91 5.74
CA ASN A 225 4.26 0.52 5.60
C ASN A 225 4.12 0.12 4.11
N LEU A 226 3.56 0.98 3.25
CA LEU A 226 3.52 0.73 1.81
C LEU A 226 4.91 0.63 1.19
N ILE A 227 5.83 1.56 1.51
CA ILE A 227 7.22 1.54 1.01
C ILE A 227 7.93 0.24 1.43
N ASN A 228 7.85 -0.12 2.72
CA ASN A 228 8.51 -1.29 3.25
C ASN A 228 8.01 -2.59 2.60
N ASN A 229 6.73 -2.63 2.22
CA ASN A 229 6.10 -3.78 1.58
C ASN A 229 6.21 -3.79 0.04
N ILE A 230 6.98 -2.89 -0.59
CA ILE A 230 7.28 -2.97 -2.04
C ILE A 230 8.09 -4.25 -2.33
N SER A 231 7.64 -5.09 -3.27
CA SER A 231 8.37 -6.30 -3.65
C SER A 231 9.53 -5.96 -4.58
N LEU A 232 10.76 -6.34 -4.20
CA LEU A 232 11.94 -6.21 -5.06
C LEU A 232 12.04 -7.37 -6.05
N ASP A 233 11.52 -8.55 -5.69
CA ASP A 233 11.67 -9.79 -6.46
C ASP A 233 10.66 -9.91 -7.61
N LYS A 234 9.50 -9.23 -7.52
CA LYS A 234 8.46 -9.21 -8.58
C LYS A 234 8.88 -8.40 -9.83
N ILE A 235 9.98 -7.64 -9.80
CA ILE A 235 10.40 -6.81 -10.93
C ILE A 235 11.14 -7.67 -11.97
N SER A 236 10.38 -8.31 -12.87
CA SER A 236 10.93 -9.10 -13.97
C SER A 236 11.71 -8.24 -14.96
N THR A 237 13.02 -8.42 -15.02
CA THR A 237 13.94 -7.70 -15.92
C THR A 237 13.65 -7.91 -17.41
N ASN A 238 12.88 -8.94 -17.76
CA ASN A 238 12.63 -9.34 -19.15
C ASN A 238 11.43 -8.65 -19.82
N ASN A 239 10.64 -7.83 -19.09
CA ASN A 239 9.36 -7.29 -19.59
C ASN A 239 9.19 -5.76 -19.42
N VAL A 240 10.30 -5.02 -19.23
CA VAL A 240 10.30 -3.55 -18.99
C VAL A 240 9.44 -2.76 -20.00
N ASN A 241 9.39 -3.19 -21.26
CA ASN A 241 8.62 -2.56 -22.33
C ASN A 241 7.08 -2.69 -22.20
N LYS A 242 6.58 -3.38 -21.17
CA LYS A 242 5.14 -3.54 -20.87
C LYS A 242 4.76 -3.14 -19.44
N ALA A 243 5.71 -2.67 -18.65
CA ALA A 243 5.49 -2.41 -17.23
C ALA A 243 4.97 -0.99 -16.97
N CYS A 244 3.94 -0.88 -16.13
CA CYS A 244 3.27 0.36 -15.77
C CYS A 244 3.75 0.85 -14.39
N TYR A 245 4.72 1.76 -14.37
CA TYR A 245 5.25 2.32 -13.12
C TYR A 245 5.05 3.83 -13.06
N ASN A 246 4.41 4.34 -12.00
CA ASN A 246 4.30 5.78 -11.78
C ASN A 246 5.55 6.34 -11.07
N GLU A 247 5.78 7.66 -11.19
CA GLU A 247 6.97 8.31 -10.63
C GLU A 247 7.10 8.10 -9.11
N ASN A 248 5.98 8.12 -8.40
CA ASN A 248 5.92 7.89 -6.95
C ASN A 248 6.41 6.48 -6.57
N TYR A 249 5.95 5.43 -7.28
CA TYR A 249 6.44 4.07 -7.09
C TYR A 249 7.95 3.96 -7.37
N ILE A 250 8.43 4.50 -8.51
CA ILE A 250 9.87 4.49 -8.85
C ILE A 250 10.71 5.24 -7.81
N LYS A 251 10.22 6.37 -7.29
CA LYS A 251 10.89 7.13 -6.22
C LYS A 251 10.96 6.34 -4.92
N MET A 252 9.87 5.70 -4.52
CA MET A 252 9.82 4.86 -3.31
C MET A 252 10.69 3.61 -3.42
N LEU A 253 10.69 2.96 -4.57
CA LEU A 253 11.56 1.83 -4.89
C LEU A 253 13.05 2.24 -4.73
N LYS A 254 13.44 3.40 -5.27
CA LYS A 254 14.80 3.95 -5.09
C LYS A 254 15.12 4.22 -3.62
N THR A 255 14.18 4.79 -2.85
CA THR A 255 14.34 5.00 -1.40
C THR A 255 14.57 3.69 -0.65
N LYS A 256 13.76 2.66 -0.91
CA LYS A 256 13.90 1.32 -0.29
C LYS A 256 15.23 0.65 -0.67
N THR A 257 15.63 0.71 -1.94
CA THR A 257 16.92 0.15 -2.38
C THR A 257 18.09 0.87 -1.71
N THR A 258 18.00 2.20 -1.55
CA THR A 258 19.04 3.01 -0.88
C THR A 258 19.13 2.70 0.61
N SER A 259 18.00 2.51 1.31
CA SER A 259 17.99 2.17 2.74
C SER A 259 18.50 0.74 3.02
N ILE A 260 18.20 -0.22 2.14
CA ILE A 260 18.79 -1.57 2.21
C ILE A 260 20.30 -1.51 1.97
N GLN A 261 20.76 -0.75 0.96
CA GLN A 261 22.18 -0.58 0.67
C GLN A 261 22.93 0.08 1.85
N SER A 262 22.38 1.13 2.45
CA SER A 262 23.01 1.81 3.59
C SER A 262 23.04 0.92 4.83
N MET A 263 21.99 0.14 5.10
CA MET A 263 21.96 -0.82 6.20
C MET A 263 22.97 -1.95 6.01
N ASN A 264 23.09 -2.50 4.79
CA ASN A 264 24.10 -3.51 4.46
C ASN A 264 25.53 -2.97 4.58
N ASN A 265 25.77 -1.72 4.16
CA ASN A 265 27.06 -1.06 4.33
C ASN A 265 27.40 -0.88 5.83
N LEU A 266 26.45 -0.43 6.64
CA LEU A 266 26.63 -0.26 8.09
C LEU A 266 26.90 -1.60 8.79
N LEU A 267 26.18 -2.66 8.41
CA LEU A 267 26.39 -4.01 8.94
C LEU A 267 27.78 -4.56 8.54
N SER A 268 28.21 -4.34 7.30
CA SER A 268 29.55 -4.70 6.82
C SER A 268 30.67 -3.95 7.58
N ILE A 269 30.51 -2.66 7.83
CA ILE A 269 31.42 -1.85 8.66
C ILE A 269 31.47 -2.40 10.10
N GLY A 270 30.31 -2.73 10.68
CA GLY A 270 30.22 -3.34 12.01
C GLY A 270 30.96 -4.67 12.10
N ILE A 271 30.77 -5.56 11.12
CA ILE A 271 31.48 -6.85 11.05
C ILE A 271 33.00 -6.63 10.91
N ALA A 272 33.44 -5.68 10.06
CA ALA A 272 34.85 -5.36 9.89
C ALA A 272 35.48 -4.84 11.19
N LEU A 273 34.81 -3.94 11.90
CA LEU A 273 35.28 -3.41 13.20
C LEU A 273 35.31 -4.50 14.28
N LEU A 274 34.31 -5.38 14.34
CA LEU A 274 34.31 -6.52 15.26
C LEU A 274 35.47 -7.48 14.98
N GLY A 275 35.66 -7.88 13.71
CA GLY A 275 36.80 -8.69 13.30
C GLY A 275 38.15 -8.06 13.65
N PHE A 276 38.31 -6.76 13.39
CA PHE A 276 39.54 -6.02 13.70
C PHE A 276 39.80 -5.89 15.21
N SER A 277 38.76 -5.65 16.01
CA SER A 277 38.87 -5.61 17.48
C SER A 277 39.22 -6.99 18.07
N LEU A 278 38.67 -8.09 17.52
CA LEU A 278 39.05 -9.44 17.91
C LEU A 278 40.53 -9.71 17.60
N ILE A 279 41.03 -9.31 16.42
CA ILE A 279 42.47 -9.40 16.09
C ILE A 279 43.32 -8.66 17.13
N PHE A 280 42.95 -7.45 17.53
CA PHE A 280 43.66 -6.74 18.59
C PHE A 280 43.62 -7.44 19.95
N ILE A 281 42.48 -8.03 20.34
CA ILE A 281 42.36 -8.79 21.59
C ILE A 281 43.26 -10.05 21.55
N PHE A 282 43.30 -10.75 20.42
CA PHE A 282 44.21 -11.89 20.22
C PHE A 282 45.68 -11.46 20.28
N LEU A 283 46.06 -10.38 19.60
CA LEU A 283 47.42 -9.84 19.66
C LEU A 283 47.80 -9.36 21.07
N TYR A 284 46.90 -8.70 21.79
CA TYR A 284 47.14 -8.28 23.16
C TYR A 284 47.32 -9.47 24.12
N ARG A 285 46.55 -10.54 23.96
CA ARG A 285 46.54 -11.68 24.89
C ARG A 285 47.61 -12.74 24.57
N PHE A 286 47.94 -12.96 23.29
CA PHE A 286 48.77 -14.09 22.84
C PHE A 286 50.03 -13.69 22.06
N SER A 287 50.25 -12.41 21.76
CA SER A 287 51.47 -11.91 21.12
C SER A 287 52.38 -11.19 22.14
N PRO A 288 53.71 -11.06 21.91
CA PRO A 288 54.61 -10.34 22.83
C PRO A 288 54.20 -8.88 23.12
N LEU A 289 53.37 -8.29 22.25
CA LEU A 289 52.79 -6.95 22.38
C LEU A 289 52.10 -6.69 23.73
N GLY A 290 51.36 -7.66 24.29
CA GLY A 290 50.75 -7.50 25.61
C GLY A 290 51.78 -7.33 26.73
N ASN A 291 52.87 -8.11 26.66
CA ASN A 291 53.99 -8.03 27.60
C ASN A 291 54.80 -6.74 27.42
N ILE A 292 54.97 -6.27 26.17
CA ILE A 292 55.63 -4.99 25.86
C ILE A 292 54.83 -3.82 26.44
N LEU A 293 53.51 -3.76 26.22
CA LEU A 293 52.64 -2.73 26.79
C LEU A 293 52.65 -2.75 28.33
N ARG A 294 52.67 -3.95 28.94
CA ARG A 294 52.75 -4.11 30.40
C ARG A 294 54.10 -3.64 30.96
N ARG A 295 55.21 -3.89 30.27
CA ARG A 295 56.54 -3.33 30.59
C ARG A 295 56.57 -1.81 30.44
N TYR A 296 56.04 -1.26 29.34
CA TYR A 296 56.02 0.18 29.11
C TYR A 296 55.23 0.94 30.20
N LYS A 297 54.13 0.34 30.69
CA LYS A 297 53.37 0.88 31.82
C LYS A 297 54.09 0.72 33.17
N LYS A 298 54.91 -0.33 33.36
CA LYS A 298 55.73 -0.50 34.58
C LYS A 298 56.89 0.52 34.62
N ASN A 299 57.65 0.63 33.54
CA ASN A 299 58.78 1.57 33.42
C ASN A 299 58.37 3.04 33.65
N LYS A 300 57.10 3.40 33.39
CA LYS A 300 56.61 4.76 33.65
C LYS A 300 56.33 5.05 35.13
N ASN A 301 56.03 4.02 35.94
CA ASN A 301 55.87 4.18 37.38
C ASN A 301 57.22 4.11 38.13
N GLU A 302 58.17 3.33 37.61
CA GLU A 302 59.49 3.09 38.21
C GLU A 302 60.43 4.32 38.09
N VAL A 303 60.07 5.32 37.28
CA VAL A 303 60.81 6.59 37.11
C VAL A 303 60.40 7.67 38.12
N ASP A 304 59.20 7.58 38.71
CA ASP A 304 58.70 8.57 39.69
C ASP A 304 59.01 8.18 41.16
N GLU A 305 59.61 7.00 41.42
CA GLU A 305 59.80 6.47 42.79
C GLU A 305 61.25 6.57 43.33
N ASN A 306 62.23 6.98 42.51
CA ASN A 306 63.64 7.13 42.94
C ASN A 306 64.08 8.60 43.02
N THR A 307 63.59 9.30 44.05
CA THR A 307 64.25 10.50 44.60
C THR A 307 64.50 10.33 46.09
N ASN A 308 65.75 10.61 46.49
CA ASN A 308 66.33 10.63 47.86
C ASN A 308 66.83 9.26 48.39
N GLU A 309 68.15 9.04 48.36
CA GLU A 309 69.01 9.18 49.56
C GLU A 309 70.52 9.02 49.22
N GLU A 310 71.39 9.50 50.12
CA GLU A 310 72.86 9.54 50.00
C GLU A 310 73.52 8.47 50.93
N PHE A 311 74.81 8.08 50.85
CA PHE A 311 75.96 8.61 50.10
C PHE A 311 76.86 7.41 49.59
N PRO A 312 78.22 7.39 49.45
CA PRO A 312 78.87 6.50 48.48
C PRO A 312 79.87 5.44 49.02
N GLU A 313 80.32 4.60 48.07
CA GLU A 313 81.69 4.07 47.92
C GLU A 313 82.16 2.74 48.58
N LEU A 314 82.95 2.01 47.76
CA LEU A 314 83.96 0.96 48.06
C LEU A 314 83.57 -0.54 48.15
N TYR A 315 84.23 -1.31 47.26
CA TYR A 315 84.70 -2.71 47.40
C TYR A 315 83.60 -3.82 47.39
N GLU A 316 83.77 -5.03 46.84
CA GLU A 316 84.93 -5.65 46.18
C GLU A 316 84.53 -6.84 45.26
N ASN A 317 85.44 -7.26 44.38
CA ASN A 317 85.65 -8.60 43.84
C ASN A 317 84.57 -9.34 43.02
N ALA A 318 84.99 -9.73 41.80
CA ALA A 318 84.38 -10.80 41.01
C ALA A 318 84.87 -12.18 41.49
N GLU A 319 84.05 -13.23 41.33
CA GLU A 319 84.51 -14.48 40.71
C GLU A 319 83.38 -15.43 40.25
N ASN A 320 83.75 -16.39 39.40
CA ASN A 320 82.90 -17.40 38.78
C ASN A 320 82.23 -18.37 39.78
N ILE A 321 81.09 -18.95 39.36
CA ILE A 321 80.62 -20.36 39.48
C ILE A 321 79.11 -20.33 39.11
N GLY A 322 78.50 -21.20 38.31
CA GLY A 322 78.97 -22.30 37.46
C GLY A 322 77.70 -23.01 36.91
N ARG A 323 77.56 -23.17 35.60
CA ARG A 323 76.38 -23.83 35.00
C ARG A 323 76.46 -25.35 35.15
N TYR A 324 75.38 -26.03 35.52
CA TYR A 324 75.03 -27.35 34.95
C TYR A 324 73.53 -27.59 34.86
N ILE A 325 73.13 -28.31 33.81
CA ILE A 325 71.77 -28.75 33.51
C ILE A 325 71.70 -30.25 33.81
N SER A 326 70.62 -30.72 34.44
CA SER A 326 70.35 -32.15 34.61
C SER A 326 69.23 -32.62 33.69
N TYR A 327 69.47 -33.75 33.00
CA TYR A 327 68.45 -34.57 32.35
C TYR A 327 68.61 -36.00 32.87
N THR A 328 67.50 -36.64 33.21
CA THR A 328 67.46 -38.04 33.68
C THR A 328 66.30 -38.78 33.06
N SER A 329 66.59 -39.82 32.29
CA SER A 329 65.69 -40.95 32.01
C SER A 329 66.49 -42.12 31.45
N GLU A 330 66.53 -43.21 32.23
CA GLU A 330 66.46 -44.66 31.91
C GLU A 330 66.94 -45.19 30.54
N SER A 331 67.50 -46.41 30.41
CA SER A 331 67.59 -47.58 31.30
C SER A 331 68.64 -48.59 30.79
N HIS A 332 69.07 -49.53 31.64
CA HIS A 332 69.21 -50.96 31.29
C HIS A 332 69.25 -51.85 32.53
#